data_AF-A0A7J4TNP8-F1
#
_entry.id   AF-A0A7J4TNP8-F1
#
_cell.length_a   1.000
_cell.length_b   1.000
_cell.length_c   1.000
_cell.angle_alpha   90.00
_cell.angle_beta   90.00
_cell.angle_gamma   90.00
#
_symmetry.space_group_name_H-M   'P 1'
#
loop_
_entity.id
_entity.type
_entity.pdbx_description
1 polymer ?
#
loop_
_entity_poly.entity_id
_entity_poly.type
_entity_poly.pdbx_seq_one_letter_code
_entity_poly.pdbx_strand_id
1 'polypeptide(L)'
;MRDSSPRLWPYAPANSPVALPESPLFFSNRNLSVLSQPSHDATELLTGTSLQAYCASFTSPDGTVDELLAEHSAAPMSQRRPFLLLGELANPYRLQDIRIGAMPIFTVRITGLCRTYADSLDPRDTYPGVHHITLARMPGWWEKTHMAMATVEQMKAMVSWLDNGRSGTWRAVKPAEGSLHFEHETIDAPEAEDIIWDGEHEVVERAPPPTNSPEIDLSATMVPVHTRYGCYDNRGRLARATHLPQRQFHEGMFRRGSSKKWNDVLDTV
;
A
#
# COMPACT_ATOMS: atom_id res chain seq x y z
N MET A 1 13.82 10.84 -15.40
CA MET A 1 14.61 9.67 -14.97
C MET A 1 14.38 8.60 -16.03
N ARG A 2 15.43 8.11 -16.71
CA ARG A 2 15.32 7.09 -17.77
C ARG A 2 14.96 5.74 -17.17
N ASP A 3 14.34 4.87 -17.96
CA ASP A 3 13.98 3.48 -17.65
C ASP A 3 15.02 2.81 -16.77
N SER A 4 14.67 2.65 -15.49
CA SER A 4 15.54 1.99 -14.53
C SER A 4 15.06 0.57 -14.32
N SER A 5 16.00 -0.37 -14.25
CA SER A 5 15.63 -1.75 -13.92
C SER A 5 15.08 -1.80 -12.49
N PRO A 6 13.96 -2.50 -12.23
CA PRO A 6 13.45 -2.66 -10.87
C PRO A 6 14.45 -3.29 -9.90
N ARG A 7 15.42 -4.07 -10.40
CA ARG A 7 16.50 -4.67 -9.60
C ARG A 7 17.48 -3.64 -9.03
N LEU A 8 17.52 -2.44 -9.61
CA LEU A 8 18.36 -1.34 -9.13
C LEU A 8 17.61 -0.46 -8.14
N TRP A 9 16.31 -0.70 -7.90
CA TRP A 9 15.56 0.06 -6.93
C TRP A 9 16.12 -0.20 -5.52
N PRO A 10 16.31 0.85 -4.69
CA PRO A 10 16.87 0.67 -3.36
C PRO A 10 16.03 -0.27 -2.51
N TYR A 11 16.67 -1.35 -2.06
CA TYR A 11 16.11 -2.28 -1.09
C TYR A 11 17.21 -2.74 -0.13
N ALA A 12 16.96 -2.55 1.16
CA ALA A 12 17.78 -3.13 2.22
C ALA A 12 16.82 -3.63 3.31
N PRO A 13 16.98 -4.88 3.80
CA PRO A 13 16.14 -5.42 4.85
C PRO A 13 15.99 -4.49 6.06
N ALA A 14 17.05 -3.80 6.49
CA ALA A 14 17.02 -2.87 7.63
C ALA A 14 16.16 -1.61 7.40
N ASN A 15 15.90 -1.25 6.14
CA ASN A 15 15.14 -0.06 5.76
C ASN A 15 13.79 -0.39 5.11
N SER A 16 13.44 -1.67 4.97
CA SER A 16 12.16 -2.09 4.39
C SER A 16 11.00 -1.37 5.12
N PRO A 17 9.99 -0.86 4.40
CA PRO A 17 9.78 -0.99 2.95
C PRO A 17 10.49 0.07 2.07
N VAL A 18 11.28 0.98 2.65
CA VAL A 18 11.92 2.11 1.96
C VAL A 18 13.09 1.65 1.07
N ALA A 19 13.31 2.23 -0.11
CA ALA A 19 12.59 3.36 -0.71
C ALA A 19 11.29 2.95 -1.41
N LEU A 20 10.24 3.76 -1.29
CA LEU A 20 8.99 3.57 -2.04
C LEU A 20 8.88 4.62 -3.15
N PRO A 21 8.15 4.33 -4.24
CA PRO A 21 7.93 5.30 -5.31
C PRO A 21 7.23 6.57 -4.83
N GLU A 22 7.74 7.75 -5.22
CA GLU A 22 7.10 9.04 -4.86
C GLU A 22 6.00 9.45 -5.84
N SER A 23 6.04 8.88 -7.05
CA SER A 23 5.12 9.16 -8.15
C SER A 23 4.50 7.87 -8.68
N PRO A 24 3.35 7.96 -9.38
CA PRO A 24 2.80 6.84 -10.12
C PRO A 24 3.85 6.23 -11.07
N LEU A 25 3.83 4.90 -11.21
CA LEU A 25 4.74 4.19 -12.09
C LEU A 25 4.05 3.02 -12.79
N PHE A 26 4.56 2.67 -13.95
CA PHE A 26 4.36 1.39 -14.57
C PHE A 26 5.52 0.47 -14.19
N PHE A 27 5.20 -0.60 -13.46
CA PHE A 27 6.17 -1.64 -13.14
C PHE A 27 6.14 -2.72 -14.23
N SER A 28 7.31 -3.15 -14.68
CA SER A 28 7.49 -4.43 -15.38
C SER A 28 8.71 -5.15 -14.81
N ASN A 29 8.89 -6.42 -15.15
CA ASN A 29 10.06 -7.16 -14.67
C ASN A 29 11.40 -6.69 -15.29
N ARG A 30 11.36 -5.72 -16.22
CA ARG A 30 12.52 -5.25 -16.98
C ARG A 30 12.81 -3.77 -16.75
N ASN A 31 11.77 -2.95 -16.77
CA ASN A 31 11.82 -1.49 -16.70
C ASN A 31 10.78 -0.94 -15.73
N LEU A 32 11.05 0.29 -15.29
CA LEU A 32 10.13 1.15 -14.56
C LEU A 32 9.93 2.42 -15.38
N SER A 33 8.68 2.75 -15.68
CA SER A 33 8.31 3.97 -16.39
C SER A 33 7.47 4.85 -15.47
N VAL A 34 7.90 6.10 -15.24
CA VAL A 34 7.11 7.04 -14.43
C VAL A 34 5.85 7.42 -15.20
N LEU A 35 4.71 7.42 -14.52
CA LEU A 35 3.43 7.77 -15.10
C LEU A 35 3.04 9.20 -14.71
N SER A 36 2.52 9.93 -15.68
CA SER A 36 1.88 11.23 -15.52
C SER A 36 0.38 11.07 -15.47
N GLN A 37 -0.24 11.88 -14.62
CA GLN A 37 -1.69 11.87 -14.43
C GLN A 37 -2.44 12.34 -15.70
N PRO A 38 -3.70 11.93 -15.88
CA PRO A 38 -4.54 12.43 -16.96
C PRO A 38 -4.82 13.94 -16.78
N SER A 39 -5.03 14.65 -17.89
CA SER A 39 -5.32 16.10 -17.86
C SER A 39 -6.75 16.45 -17.48
N HIS A 40 -7.61 15.46 -17.27
CA HIS A 40 -9.02 15.65 -16.94
C HIS A 40 -9.29 15.24 -15.50
N ASP A 41 -9.92 16.15 -14.76
CA ASP A 41 -10.33 15.89 -13.38
C ASP A 41 -11.62 15.07 -13.40
N ALA A 42 -11.56 13.84 -12.89
CA ALA A 42 -12.78 13.10 -12.56
C ALA A 42 -13.31 13.62 -11.21
N THR A 43 -14.53 14.13 -11.21
CA THR A 43 -15.16 14.66 -9.98
C THR A 43 -16.06 13.64 -9.29
N GLU A 44 -16.32 12.51 -9.96
CA GLU A 44 -17.18 11.44 -9.46
C GLU A 44 -16.36 10.32 -8.77
N LEU A 45 -17.03 9.59 -7.89
CA LEU A 45 -16.49 8.38 -7.25
C LEU A 45 -16.13 7.34 -8.32
N LEU A 46 -14.85 6.95 -8.36
CA LEU A 46 -14.33 5.98 -9.31
C LEU A 46 -14.49 4.54 -8.79
N THR A 47 -15.16 3.69 -9.56
CA THR A 47 -15.34 2.26 -9.26
C THR A 47 -15.48 1.44 -10.53
N GLY A 48 -15.19 0.14 -10.46
CA GLY A 48 -15.34 -0.78 -11.59
C GLY A 48 -14.70 -0.27 -12.89
N THR A 49 -15.52 -0.09 -13.93
CA THR A 49 -15.05 0.33 -15.26
C THR A 49 -14.62 1.80 -15.33
N SER A 50 -15.20 2.70 -14.52
CA SER A 50 -14.76 4.11 -14.52
C SER A 50 -13.37 4.26 -13.92
N LEU A 51 -13.08 3.54 -12.83
CA LEU A 51 -11.74 3.46 -12.25
C LEU A 51 -10.73 2.85 -13.24
N GLN A 52 -11.10 1.76 -13.92
CA GLN A 52 -10.27 1.15 -14.96
C GLN A 52 -9.94 2.14 -16.08
N ALA A 53 -10.93 2.84 -16.61
CA ALA A 53 -10.74 3.82 -17.68
C ALA A 53 -9.85 4.99 -17.23
N TYR A 54 -10.05 5.49 -16.00
CA TYR A 54 -9.22 6.56 -15.44
C TYR A 54 -7.76 6.10 -15.24
N CYS A 55 -7.53 4.90 -14.70
CA CYS A 55 -6.18 4.36 -14.56
C CYS A 55 -5.50 4.09 -15.91
N ALA A 56 -6.26 3.70 -16.93
CA ALA A 56 -5.74 3.45 -18.28
C ALA A 56 -5.28 4.74 -18.99
N SER A 57 -5.84 5.90 -18.64
CA SER A 57 -5.51 7.18 -19.26
C SER A 57 -4.24 7.85 -18.72
N PHE A 58 -3.59 7.26 -17.70
CA PHE A 58 -2.23 7.65 -17.30
C PHE A 58 -1.25 7.37 -18.44
N THR A 59 -0.23 8.22 -18.56
CA THR A 59 0.74 8.15 -19.67
C THR A 59 2.17 8.16 -19.19
N SER A 60 3.05 7.61 -20.02
CA SER A 60 4.50 7.73 -19.93
C SER A 60 5.02 8.26 -21.27
N PRO A 61 6.34 8.55 -21.41
CA PRO A 61 6.94 8.84 -22.70
C PRO A 61 6.73 7.74 -23.77
N ASP A 62 6.51 6.49 -23.34
CA ASP A 62 6.37 5.33 -24.23
C ASP A 62 4.90 5.01 -24.60
N GLY A 63 3.94 5.73 -24.01
CA GLY A 63 2.51 5.56 -24.29
C GLY A 63 1.63 5.56 -23.05
N THR A 64 0.36 5.26 -23.29
CA THR A 64 -0.68 5.05 -22.26
C THR A 64 -0.45 3.77 -21.47
N VAL A 65 -1.07 3.65 -20.30
CA VAL A 65 -1.01 2.41 -19.50
C VAL A 65 -1.50 1.19 -20.29
N ASP A 66 -2.53 1.30 -21.12
CA ASP A 66 -3.01 0.18 -21.94
C ASP A 66 -2.00 -0.23 -23.02
N GLU A 67 -1.31 0.72 -23.65
CA GLU A 67 -0.25 0.44 -24.61
C GLU A 67 0.95 -0.26 -23.94
N LEU A 68 1.36 0.22 -22.76
CA LEU A 68 2.41 -0.42 -21.96
C LEU A 68 2.03 -1.85 -21.55
N LEU A 69 0.78 -2.07 -21.12
CA LEU A 69 0.29 -3.42 -20.82
C LEU A 69 0.37 -4.34 -22.04
N ALA A 70 -0.03 -3.84 -23.22
CA ALA A 70 0.01 -4.61 -24.46
C ALA A 70 1.45 -4.93 -24.90
N GLU A 71 2.36 -3.96 -24.83
CA GLU A 71 3.78 -4.13 -25.15
C GLU A 71 4.41 -5.25 -24.30
N HIS A 72 4.06 -5.28 -23.01
CA HIS A 72 4.54 -6.30 -22.08
C HIS A 72 3.76 -7.62 -22.12
N SER A 73 2.84 -7.79 -23.09
CA SER A 73 1.96 -8.98 -23.20
C SER A 73 1.21 -9.29 -21.90
N ALA A 74 0.85 -8.23 -21.15
CA ALA A 74 0.16 -8.33 -19.88
C ALA A 74 -1.37 -8.26 -20.05
N ALA A 75 -2.10 -8.71 -19.04
CA ALA A 75 -3.55 -8.62 -19.06
C ALA A 75 -4.03 -7.15 -19.14
N PRO A 76 -5.08 -6.86 -19.94
CA PRO A 76 -5.60 -5.51 -20.13
C PRO A 76 -6.29 -4.98 -18.86
N MET A 77 -6.54 -3.67 -18.80
CA MET A 77 -7.12 -3.01 -17.63
C MET A 77 -8.49 -3.57 -17.20
N SER A 78 -9.29 -4.06 -18.14
CA SER A 78 -10.60 -4.70 -17.86
C SER A 78 -10.52 -5.92 -16.94
N GLN A 79 -9.37 -6.61 -16.92
CA GLN A 79 -9.11 -7.79 -16.09
C GLN A 79 -8.47 -7.43 -14.73
N ARG A 80 -8.28 -6.15 -14.44
CA ARG A 80 -7.58 -5.67 -13.25
C ARG A 80 -8.56 -5.11 -12.22
N ARG A 81 -8.18 -5.16 -10.95
CA ARG A 81 -8.92 -4.63 -9.81
C ARG A 81 -7.97 -3.84 -8.89
N PRO A 82 -8.49 -2.82 -8.18
CA PRO A 82 -7.67 -2.05 -7.25
C PRO A 82 -7.20 -2.92 -6.09
N PHE A 83 -5.91 -2.85 -5.79
CA PHE A 83 -5.26 -3.55 -4.69
C PHE A 83 -4.27 -2.62 -3.99
N LEU A 84 -4.48 -2.36 -2.71
CA LEU A 84 -3.61 -1.50 -1.90
C LEU A 84 -2.27 -2.21 -1.65
N LEU A 85 -1.17 -1.55 -2.01
CA LEU A 85 0.18 -2.07 -1.84
C LEU A 85 0.75 -1.56 -0.52
N LEU A 86 0.80 -2.45 0.48
CA LEU A 86 1.34 -2.13 1.79
C LEU A 86 2.80 -2.54 1.90
N GLY A 87 3.58 -1.66 2.53
CA GLY A 87 4.99 -1.92 2.83
C GLY A 87 5.78 -2.35 1.60
N GLU A 88 6.43 -3.51 1.70
CA GLU A 88 7.32 -4.01 0.66
C GLU A 88 6.62 -4.37 -0.65
N LEU A 89 5.29 -4.58 -0.63
CA LEU A 89 4.54 -4.82 -1.86
C LEU A 89 4.46 -3.56 -2.74
N ALA A 90 4.77 -2.38 -2.20
CA ALA A 90 4.91 -1.15 -2.98
C ALA A 90 6.35 -0.94 -3.51
N ASN A 91 7.32 -1.78 -3.12
CA ASN A 91 8.72 -1.64 -3.51
C ASN A 91 8.97 -2.38 -4.85
N PRO A 92 9.42 -1.70 -5.92
CA PRO A 92 9.71 -2.33 -7.21
C PRO A 92 10.72 -3.48 -7.16
N TYR A 93 11.75 -3.38 -6.30
CA TYR A 93 12.69 -4.48 -6.11
C TYR A 93 11.99 -5.73 -5.61
N ARG A 94 11.06 -5.56 -4.65
CA ARG A 94 10.36 -6.70 -4.07
C ARG A 94 9.33 -7.30 -5.02
N LEU A 95 8.62 -6.47 -5.78
CA LEU A 95 7.74 -6.93 -6.85
C LEU A 95 8.49 -7.74 -7.92
N GLN A 96 9.74 -7.36 -8.21
CA GLN A 96 10.65 -8.11 -9.08
C GLN A 96 11.04 -9.47 -8.50
N ASP A 97 11.32 -9.56 -7.20
CA ASP A 97 11.63 -10.83 -6.51
C ASP A 97 10.45 -11.80 -6.56
N ILE A 98 9.23 -11.28 -6.41
CA ILE A 98 7.97 -12.04 -6.52
C ILE A 98 7.70 -12.45 -7.98
N ARG A 99 8.36 -11.79 -8.95
CA ARG A 99 8.10 -11.91 -10.39
C ARG A 99 6.64 -11.62 -10.73
N ILE A 100 6.11 -10.55 -10.16
CA ILE A 100 4.67 -10.24 -10.21
C ILE A 100 4.14 -9.96 -11.64
N GLY A 101 5.02 -9.62 -12.60
CA GLY A 101 4.64 -9.25 -13.95
C GLY A 101 4.21 -7.80 -14.07
N ALA A 102 3.92 -7.34 -15.29
CA ALA A 102 3.66 -5.92 -15.52
C ALA A 102 2.36 -5.42 -14.85
N MET A 103 2.45 -4.25 -14.22
CA MET A 103 1.39 -3.69 -13.38
C MET A 103 1.55 -2.18 -13.20
N PRO A 104 0.50 -1.38 -13.42
CA PRO A 104 0.51 0.04 -13.08
C PRO A 104 0.26 0.23 -11.57
N ILE A 105 1.01 1.16 -10.98
CA ILE A 105 0.99 1.51 -9.56
C ILE A 105 0.76 3.01 -9.46
N PHE A 106 -0.22 3.40 -8.67
CA PHE A 106 -0.66 4.77 -8.48
C PHE A 106 -0.40 5.20 -7.05
N THR A 107 -0.06 6.48 -6.88
CA THR A 107 -0.01 7.11 -5.57
C THR A 107 -1.42 7.50 -5.14
N VAL A 108 -1.77 7.09 -3.94
CA VAL A 108 -3.10 7.29 -3.36
C VAL A 108 -2.95 7.79 -1.93
N ARG A 109 -4.00 8.43 -1.42
CA ARG A 109 -4.13 8.82 -0.03
C ARG A 109 -5.18 7.96 0.63
N ILE A 110 -4.84 7.37 1.76
CA ILE A 110 -5.81 6.78 2.68
C ILE A 110 -6.18 7.80 3.76
N THR A 111 -7.45 7.85 4.14
CA THR A 111 -7.96 8.69 5.24
C THR A 111 -8.79 7.83 6.20
N GLY A 112 -8.69 8.08 7.51
CA GLY A 112 -9.32 7.27 8.56
C GLY A 112 -8.65 5.91 8.80
N LEU A 113 -7.55 5.64 8.09
CA LEU A 113 -6.81 4.39 8.08
C LEU A 113 -5.31 4.70 8.09
N CYS A 114 -4.50 3.88 8.75
CA CYS A 114 -3.05 4.04 8.75
C CYS A 114 -2.32 2.71 8.50
N ARG A 115 -1.13 2.80 7.91
CA ARG A 115 -0.19 1.68 7.82
C ARG A 115 0.51 1.48 9.16
N THR A 116 0.51 0.24 9.62
CA THR A 116 1.12 -0.16 10.89
C THR A 116 1.90 -1.46 10.73
N TYR A 117 2.84 -1.72 11.62
CA TYR A 117 3.57 -2.98 11.63
C TYR A 117 2.66 -4.14 12.07
N ALA A 118 2.77 -5.28 11.39
CA ALA A 118 2.22 -6.54 11.88
C ALA A 118 3.07 -7.07 13.06
N ASP A 119 2.49 -7.83 13.98
CA ASP A 119 3.25 -8.53 15.04
C ASP A 119 3.92 -9.80 14.47
N SER A 120 4.74 -9.62 13.43
CA SER A 120 5.43 -10.71 12.75
C SER A 120 6.69 -10.24 12.02
N LEU A 121 7.69 -11.11 12.00
CA LEU A 121 8.87 -10.98 11.15
C LEU A 121 8.69 -11.81 9.88
N ASP A 122 9.23 -11.30 8.78
CA ASP A 122 9.46 -12.09 7.58
C ASP A 122 10.48 -13.21 7.91
N PRO A 123 10.07 -14.49 7.85
CA PRO A 123 10.97 -15.59 8.15
C PRO A 123 12.09 -15.78 7.12
N ARG A 124 12.03 -15.13 5.95
CA ARG A 124 13.09 -15.15 4.94
C ARG A 124 14.26 -14.24 5.31
N ASP A 125 13.98 -13.18 6.06
CA ASP A 125 14.92 -12.09 6.35
C ASP A 125 14.96 -11.81 7.87
N THR A 126 15.31 -12.80 8.69
CA THR A 126 15.27 -12.69 10.17
C THR A 126 16.43 -11.90 10.79
N TYR A 127 17.51 -11.65 10.05
CA TYR A 127 18.63 -10.81 10.47
C TYR A 127 19.07 -9.95 9.27
N PRO A 128 18.73 -8.65 9.23
CA PRO A 128 18.37 -7.76 10.34
C PRO A 128 16.89 -7.76 10.77
N GLY A 129 16.02 -8.60 10.19
CA GLY A 129 14.62 -8.71 10.60
C GLY A 129 13.70 -7.74 9.84
N VAL A 130 13.04 -8.23 8.80
CA VAL A 130 12.02 -7.47 8.06
C VAL A 130 10.66 -7.62 8.73
N HIS A 131 9.95 -6.51 8.92
CA HIS A 131 8.60 -6.51 9.46
C HIS A 131 7.60 -6.16 8.37
N HIS A 132 6.54 -6.95 8.29
CA HIS A 132 5.48 -6.69 7.33
C HIS A 132 4.61 -5.50 7.79
N ILE A 133 4.07 -4.78 6.82
CA ILE A 133 3.12 -3.69 7.05
C ILE A 133 1.70 -4.20 6.79
N THR A 134 0.79 -3.86 7.70
CA THR A 134 -0.65 -4.10 7.60
C THR A 134 -1.40 -2.77 7.77
N LEU A 135 -2.73 -2.82 7.74
CA LEU A 135 -3.62 -1.66 7.85
C LEU A 135 -4.39 -1.68 9.18
N ALA A 136 -4.66 -0.51 9.74
CA ALA A 136 -5.54 -0.34 10.90
C ALA A 136 -6.38 0.94 10.78
N ARG A 137 -7.53 0.94 11.45
CA ARG A 137 -8.37 2.12 11.70
C ARG A 137 -7.58 3.16 12.50
N MET A 138 -7.67 4.41 12.06
CA MET A 138 -7.18 5.56 12.80
C MET A 138 -8.03 6.79 12.43
N PRO A 139 -9.09 7.09 13.19
CA PRO A 139 -9.99 8.20 12.90
C PRO A 139 -9.23 9.53 12.76
N GLY A 140 -9.56 10.28 11.72
CA GLY A 140 -8.92 11.57 11.39
C GLY A 140 -7.51 11.47 10.80
N TRP A 141 -6.92 10.29 10.67
CA TRP A 141 -5.61 10.13 10.03
C TRP A 141 -5.67 10.33 8.52
N TRP A 142 -4.56 10.76 7.91
CA TRP A 142 -4.33 10.67 6.47
C TRP A 142 -2.87 10.34 6.17
N GLU A 143 -2.62 9.58 5.12
CA GLU A 143 -1.25 9.40 4.61
C GLU A 143 -1.23 8.97 3.15
N LYS A 144 -0.12 9.28 2.47
CA LYS A 144 0.17 8.81 1.12
C LYS A 144 0.67 7.36 1.14
N THR A 145 0.15 6.56 0.22
CA THR A 145 0.54 5.16 -0.04
C THR A 145 0.31 4.82 -1.52
N HIS A 146 0.14 3.54 -1.83
CA HIS A 146 0.22 3.01 -3.19
C HIS A 146 -0.93 2.04 -3.44
N MET A 147 -1.50 2.12 -4.64
CA MET A 147 -2.50 1.18 -5.13
C MET A 147 -2.06 0.66 -6.49
N ALA A 148 -2.14 -0.64 -6.71
CA ALA A 148 -2.02 -1.23 -8.03
C ALA A 148 -3.38 -1.48 -8.66
N MET A 149 -3.43 -1.47 -9.99
CA MET A 149 -4.47 -2.20 -10.72
C MET A 149 -3.91 -3.59 -11.08
N ALA A 150 -4.23 -4.58 -10.25
CA ALA A 150 -3.66 -5.94 -10.33
C ALA A 150 -4.66 -6.94 -10.90
N THR A 151 -4.17 -8.00 -11.57
CA THR A 151 -5.03 -9.16 -11.88
C THR A 151 -5.29 -10.00 -10.62
N VAL A 152 -6.26 -10.91 -10.67
CA VAL A 152 -6.55 -11.85 -9.56
C VAL A 152 -5.34 -12.74 -9.27
N GLU A 153 -4.61 -13.15 -10.29
CA GLU A 153 -3.39 -13.96 -10.18
C GLU A 153 -2.28 -13.18 -9.48
N GLN A 154 -2.11 -11.90 -9.84
CA GLN A 154 -1.15 -11.01 -9.18
C GLN A 154 -1.51 -10.81 -7.70
N MET A 155 -2.77 -10.54 -7.38
CA MET A 155 -3.23 -10.42 -5.98
C MET A 155 -2.94 -11.69 -5.18
N LYS A 156 -3.25 -12.88 -5.73
CA LYS A 156 -2.95 -14.17 -5.09
C LYS A 156 -1.45 -14.37 -4.90
N ALA A 157 -0.62 -14.00 -5.87
CA ALA A 157 0.84 -14.11 -5.77
C ALA A 157 1.40 -13.22 -4.66
N MET A 158 0.93 -11.97 -4.54
CA MET A 158 1.34 -11.05 -3.46
C MET A 158 0.93 -11.59 -2.09
N VAL A 159 -0.31 -12.04 -1.92
CA VAL A 159 -0.79 -12.63 -0.65
C VAL A 159 -0.03 -13.92 -0.32
N SER A 160 0.19 -14.79 -1.31
CA SER A 160 0.95 -16.04 -1.12
C SER A 160 2.40 -15.77 -0.74
N TRP A 161 2.99 -14.69 -1.27
CA TRP A 161 4.35 -14.30 -0.90
C TRP A 161 4.40 -13.81 0.56
N LEU A 162 3.42 -13.03 1.00
CA LEU A 162 3.31 -12.61 2.41
C LEU A 162 3.07 -13.79 3.36
N ASP A 163 2.25 -14.78 2.95
CA ASP A 163 2.02 -16.02 3.71
C ASP A 163 3.30 -16.84 3.91
N ASN A 164 4.24 -16.77 2.96
CA ASN A 164 5.49 -17.53 2.96
C ASN A 164 5.33 -19.00 3.38
N GLY A 165 4.38 -19.69 2.74
CA GLY A 165 4.06 -21.10 3.00
C GLY A 165 3.21 -21.37 4.25
N ARG A 166 2.87 -20.35 5.04
CA ARG A 166 1.95 -20.44 6.18
C ARG A 166 0.57 -19.95 5.78
N SER A 167 -0.17 -20.81 5.08
CA SER A 167 -1.50 -20.48 4.56
C SER A 167 -2.41 -19.85 5.62
N GLY A 168 -3.07 -18.76 5.23
CA GLY A 168 -4.04 -18.07 6.06
C GLY A 168 -3.41 -17.16 7.12
N THR A 169 -2.13 -16.81 6.98
CA THR A 169 -1.52 -15.75 7.81
C THR A 169 -1.98 -14.38 7.32
N TRP A 170 -2.09 -14.23 5.99
CA TRP A 170 -2.55 -13.06 5.29
C TRP A 170 -3.83 -13.32 4.51
N ARG A 171 -4.68 -12.29 4.42
CA ARG A 171 -5.89 -12.33 3.62
C ARG A 171 -6.06 -11.01 2.89
N ALA A 172 -6.50 -11.06 1.63
CA ALA A 172 -7.02 -9.90 0.94
C ALA A 172 -8.47 -9.64 1.42
N VAL A 173 -8.71 -8.47 2.00
CA VAL A 173 -10.01 -8.03 2.50
C VAL A 173 -10.42 -6.71 1.87
N LYS A 174 -11.69 -6.35 1.97
CA LYS A 174 -12.20 -5.03 1.56
C LYS A 174 -12.48 -4.22 2.82
N PRO A 175 -11.80 -3.08 3.05
CA PRO A 175 -12.12 -2.23 4.19
C PRO A 175 -13.56 -1.72 4.09
N ALA A 176 -14.27 -1.72 5.22
CA ALA A 176 -15.62 -1.18 5.35
C ALA A 176 -15.63 0.26 5.89
N GLU A 177 -14.46 0.86 6.06
CA GLU A 177 -14.26 2.16 6.69
C GLU A 177 -13.05 2.89 6.11
N GLY A 178 -13.00 4.20 6.36
CA GLY A 178 -12.01 5.09 5.76
C GLY A 178 -12.38 5.52 4.34
N SER A 179 -11.49 6.25 3.68
CA SER A 179 -11.62 6.65 2.28
C SER A 179 -10.31 6.59 1.53
N LEU A 180 -10.39 6.55 0.21
CA LEU A 180 -9.26 6.42 -0.70
C LEU A 180 -9.37 7.43 -1.83
N HIS A 181 -8.33 8.21 -2.06
CA HIS A 181 -8.27 9.18 -3.16
C HIS A 181 -6.98 8.96 -3.93
N PHE A 182 -6.95 9.32 -5.22
CA PHE A 182 -5.66 9.57 -5.87
C PHE A 182 -4.92 10.70 -5.13
N GLU A 183 -3.59 10.68 -5.15
CA GLU A 183 -2.79 11.73 -4.52
C GLU A 183 -1.56 12.03 -5.36
N HIS A 184 -1.54 13.22 -5.94
CA HIS A 184 -0.52 13.66 -6.88
C HIS A 184 0.47 14.64 -6.26
N GLU A 185 0.11 15.26 -5.15
CA GLU A 185 0.97 16.18 -4.44
C GLU A 185 1.73 15.46 -3.32
N THR A 186 2.65 16.20 -2.69
CA THR A 186 3.28 15.78 -1.45
C THR A 186 2.37 16.19 -0.31
N ILE A 187 2.00 15.22 0.51
CA ILE A 187 1.24 15.44 1.74
C ILE A 187 2.01 14.85 2.91
N ASP A 188 2.12 15.62 3.98
CA ASP A 188 2.66 15.13 5.25
C ASP A 188 1.54 14.49 6.05
N ALA A 189 1.80 13.30 6.59
CA ALA A 189 0.90 12.64 7.51
C ALA A 189 0.80 13.44 8.83
N PRO A 190 -0.23 13.21 9.66
CA PRO A 190 -0.28 13.77 11.01
C PRO A 190 0.99 13.45 11.78
N GLU A 191 1.46 14.39 12.61
CA GLU A 191 2.64 14.20 13.46
C GLU A 191 2.32 13.39 14.71
N ALA A 192 3.35 12.94 15.44
CA ALA A 192 3.14 12.19 16.68
C ALA A 192 2.35 12.97 17.74
N GLU A 193 2.49 14.30 17.73
CA GLU A 193 1.80 15.24 18.63
C GLU A 193 0.33 15.50 18.25
N ASP A 194 -0.06 15.24 17.00
CA ASP A 194 -1.45 15.36 16.54
C ASP A 194 -2.36 14.24 17.08
N ILE A 195 -1.76 13.19 17.66
CA ILE A 195 -2.48 11.99 18.12
C ILE A 195 -2.94 12.16 19.56
N ILE A 196 -4.26 12.15 19.75
CA ILE A 196 -4.91 12.12 21.05
C ILE A 196 -5.23 10.67 21.40
N TRP A 197 -4.97 10.29 22.66
CA TRP A 197 -5.29 8.96 23.19
C TRP A 197 -6.11 9.11 24.47
N ASP A 198 -7.32 8.55 24.47
CA ASP A 198 -8.26 8.62 25.60
C ASP A 198 -8.08 7.44 26.60
N GLY A 199 -7.11 6.55 26.35
CA GLY A 199 -6.89 5.31 27.10
C GLY A 199 -7.36 4.05 26.36
N GLU A 200 -8.22 4.20 25.35
CA GLU A 200 -8.77 3.10 24.55
C GLU A 200 -8.54 3.30 23.05
N HIS A 201 -8.80 4.50 22.54
CA HIS A 201 -8.78 4.84 21.12
C HIS A 201 -7.80 5.98 20.83
N GLU A 202 -7.16 5.90 19.66
CA GLU A 202 -6.32 6.96 19.14
C GLU A 202 -7.09 7.73 18.05
N VAL A 203 -7.06 9.06 18.09
CA VAL A 203 -7.72 9.94 17.12
C VAL A 203 -6.81 11.10 16.74
N VAL A 204 -6.95 11.58 15.50
CA VAL A 204 -6.42 12.87 15.07
C VAL A 204 -7.59 13.82 14.89
N GLU A 205 -7.63 14.91 15.66
CA GLU A 205 -8.71 15.92 15.54
C GLU A 205 -8.39 17.00 14.51
N ARG A 206 -7.12 17.11 14.11
CA ARG A 206 -6.70 18.06 13.08
C ARG A 206 -7.41 17.76 11.76
N ALA A 207 -7.91 18.82 11.12
CA ALA A 207 -8.57 18.67 9.83
C ALA A 207 -7.57 18.17 8.77
N PRO A 208 -7.94 17.15 7.96
CA PRO A 208 -7.12 16.71 6.84
C PRO A 208 -6.92 17.83 5.82
N PRO A 209 -5.77 17.89 5.11
CA PRO A 209 -5.62 18.76 3.96
C PRO A 209 -6.66 18.39 2.88
N PRO A 210 -7.10 19.34 2.03
CA PRO A 210 -8.03 19.06 0.95
C PRO A 210 -7.53 17.93 0.04
N THR A 211 -8.47 17.18 -0.54
CA THR A 211 -8.16 16.22 -1.61
C THR A 211 -8.08 16.96 -2.93
N ASN A 212 -7.06 16.67 -3.74
CA ASN A 212 -6.78 17.32 -5.03
C ASN A 212 -7.14 16.44 -6.24
N SER A 213 -7.62 15.21 -6.01
CA SER A 213 -7.81 14.20 -7.03
C SER A 213 -9.07 13.35 -6.76
N PRO A 214 -9.53 12.56 -7.73
CA PRO A 214 -10.78 11.82 -7.62
C PRO A 214 -10.80 10.81 -6.46
N GLU A 215 -11.99 10.61 -5.88
CA GLU A 215 -12.23 9.57 -4.89
C GLU A 215 -12.32 8.19 -5.56
N ILE A 216 -11.81 7.17 -4.88
CA ILE A 216 -11.84 5.77 -5.28
C ILE A 216 -12.74 5.01 -4.31
N ASP A 217 -13.63 4.17 -4.84
CA ASP A 217 -14.47 3.29 -4.03
C ASP A 217 -13.62 2.25 -3.27
N LEU A 218 -13.39 2.54 -1.99
CA LEU A 218 -12.61 1.69 -1.10
C LEU A 218 -13.27 0.33 -0.87
N SER A 219 -14.60 0.23 -0.94
CA SER A 219 -15.33 -1.04 -0.78
C SER A 219 -15.09 -2.02 -1.95
N ALA A 220 -14.59 -1.49 -3.08
CA ALA A 220 -14.15 -2.27 -4.23
C ALA A 220 -12.63 -2.58 -4.20
N THR A 221 -11.87 -1.96 -3.29
CA THR A 221 -10.41 -2.09 -3.18
C THR A 221 -10.02 -3.18 -2.19
N MET A 222 -9.18 -4.10 -2.64
CA MET A 222 -8.63 -5.15 -1.78
C MET A 222 -7.35 -4.68 -1.09
N VAL A 223 -7.16 -5.05 0.18
CA VAL A 223 -5.94 -4.80 0.95
C VAL A 223 -5.48 -6.11 1.62
N PRO A 224 -4.18 -6.43 1.61
CA PRO A 224 -3.65 -7.54 2.38
C PRO A 224 -3.58 -7.16 3.86
N VAL A 225 -4.23 -7.94 4.72
CA VAL A 225 -4.16 -7.79 6.18
C VAL A 225 -3.59 -9.03 6.85
N HIS A 226 -2.81 -8.81 7.90
CA HIS A 226 -2.21 -9.90 8.67
C HIS A 226 -3.25 -10.48 9.65
N THR A 227 -3.95 -11.54 9.27
CA THR A 227 -5.07 -12.08 10.07
C THR A 227 -4.67 -12.80 11.34
N ARG A 228 -3.49 -13.43 11.39
CA ARG A 228 -3.11 -14.29 12.55
C ARG A 228 -2.61 -13.52 13.76
N TYR A 229 -1.74 -12.55 13.53
CA TYR A 229 -1.08 -11.71 14.54
C TYR A 229 -1.48 -10.24 14.43
N GLY A 230 -2.45 -9.90 13.57
CA GLY A 230 -3.00 -8.55 13.44
C GLY A 230 -1.94 -7.46 13.34
N CYS A 231 -2.17 -6.40 14.11
CA CYS A 231 -1.29 -5.25 14.21
C CYS A 231 -0.50 -5.31 15.50
N TYR A 232 0.75 -4.86 15.47
CA TYR A 232 1.59 -4.76 16.66
C TYR A 232 0.95 -3.82 17.70
N ASP A 233 0.80 -4.31 18.93
CA ASP A 233 0.26 -3.55 20.04
C ASP A 233 1.38 -2.98 20.90
N ASN A 234 1.53 -1.67 20.94
CA ASN A 234 2.45 -0.99 21.84
C ASN A 234 1.69 -0.43 23.04
N ARG A 235 1.39 -1.29 24.03
CA ARG A 235 0.70 -0.92 25.27
C ARG A 235 -0.63 -0.20 25.02
N GLY A 236 -1.44 -0.73 24.12
CA GLY A 236 -2.72 -0.18 23.73
C GLY A 236 -2.68 0.68 22.47
N ARG A 237 -1.50 1.07 21.97
CA ARG A 237 -1.32 2.03 20.86
C ARG A 237 -0.75 1.37 19.61
N LEU A 238 -1.03 1.96 18.45
CA LEU A 238 -0.53 1.47 17.15
C LEU A 238 0.91 1.96 16.87
N ALA A 239 1.73 1.08 16.30
CA ALA A 239 3.04 1.42 15.76
C ALA A 239 2.91 1.83 14.27
N ARG A 240 2.71 3.12 14.01
CA ARG A 240 2.54 3.67 12.65
C ARG A 240 3.84 3.60 11.87
N ALA A 241 3.79 3.03 10.67
CA ALA A 241 4.97 2.88 9.80
C ALA A 241 5.54 4.24 9.38
N THR A 242 4.67 5.25 9.24
CA THR A 242 5.05 6.62 8.82
C THR A 242 5.87 7.34 9.89
N HIS A 243 5.69 7.04 11.18
CA HIS A 243 6.43 7.67 12.27
C HIS A 243 7.66 6.90 12.72
N LEU A 244 7.69 5.59 12.45
CA LEU A 244 8.67 4.70 13.03
C LEU A 244 9.37 3.90 11.93
N PRO A 245 10.60 4.28 11.54
CA PRO A 245 11.41 3.51 10.62
C PRO A 245 11.61 2.08 11.12
N GLN A 246 11.68 1.09 10.21
CA GLN A 246 11.69 -0.32 10.60
C GLN A 246 12.85 -0.68 11.52
N ARG A 247 14.04 -0.12 11.32
CA ARG A 247 15.16 -0.35 12.24
C ARG A 247 14.85 0.08 13.67
N GLN A 248 14.25 1.26 13.84
CA GLN A 248 13.84 1.76 15.15
C GLN A 248 12.74 0.89 15.76
N PHE A 249 11.78 0.44 14.93
CA PHE A 249 10.77 -0.52 15.35
C PHE A 249 11.39 -1.83 15.83
N HIS A 250 12.24 -2.45 15.02
CA HIS A 250 12.86 -3.75 15.29
C HIS A 250 13.73 -3.74 16.56
N GLU A 251 14.64 -2.76 16.67
CA GLU A 251 15.61 -2.70 17.77
C GLU A 251 14.96 -2.14 19.06
N GLY A 252 14.12 -1.11 18.94
CA GLY A 252 13.65 -0.31 20.05
C GLY A 252 12.27 -0.68 20.60
N MET A 253 11.38 -1.24 19.78
CA MET A 253 9.97 -1.41 20.14
C MET A 253 9.51 -2.86 20.10
N PHE A 254 9.84 -3.60 19.05
CA PHE A 254 9.23 -4.90 18.75
C PHE A 254 9.50 -5.94 19.84
N ARG A 255 8.44 -6.48 20.41
CA ARG A 255 8.44 -7.64 21.30
C ARG A 255 7.31 -8.57 20.88
N ARG A 256 7.68 -9.73 20.33
CA ARG A 256 6.72 -10.70 19.78
C ARG A 256 5.65 -11.10 20.81
N GLY A 257 4.40 -11.21 20.36
CA GLY A 257 3.27 -11.64 21.17
C GLY A 257 2.43 -10.49 21.72
N SER A 258 2.67 -9.28 21.24
CA SER A 258 1.90 -8.08 21.56
C SER A 258 1.12 -7.67 20.31
N SER A 259 -0.12 -8.12 20.21
CA SER A 259 -0.93 -7.94 19.00
C SER A 259 -2.37 -7.52 19.31
N LYS A 260 -2.89 -6.55 18.56
CA LYS A 260 -4.33 -6.33 18.41
C LYS A 260 -4.83 -7.23 17.29
N LYS A 261 -5.93 -7.96 17.51
CA LYS A 261 -6.49 -8.81 16.44
C LYS A 261 -7.02 -7.92 15.32
N TRP A 262 -6.83 -8.35 14.07
CA TRP A 262 -7.17 -7.56 12.90
C TRP A 262 -8.65 -7.14 12.88
N ASN A 263 -9.56 -8.02 13.29
CA ASN A 263 -11.00 -7.79 13.31
C ASN A 263 -11.46 -6.83 14.42
N ASP A 264 -10.56 -6.48 15.34
CA ASP A 264 -10.82 -5.49 16.38
C ASP A 264 -10.34 -4.09 15.93
N VAL A 265 -9.48 -4.02 14.90
CA VAL A 265 -8.80 -2.79 14.46
C VAL A 265 -9.09 -2.40 13.01
N LEU A 266 -9.86 -3.20 12.28
CA LEU A 266 -10.30 -2.89 10.92
C LEU A 266 -11.63 -3.58 10.63
N ASP A 267 -12.64 -2.80 10.26
CA ASP A 267 -13.90 -3.35 9.76
C ASP A 267 -13.76 -3.75 8.29
N THR A 268 -14.30 -4.92 7.93
CA THR A 268 -14.18 -5.48 6.58
C THR A 268 -15.49 -6.08 6.09
N VAL A 269 -15.72 -6.03 4.77
CA VAL A 269 -16.87 -6.67 4.08
C VAL A 269 -16.55 -8.09 3.64
#